data_AF-A0A946VMA5-F1
#
_entry.id   AF-A0A946VMA5-F1
#
_cell.length_a   1.000
_cell.length_b   1.000
_cell.length_c   1.000
_cell.angle_alpha   90.00
_cell.angle_beta   90.00
_cell.angle_gamma   90.00
#
_symmetry.space_group_name_H-M   'P 1'
#
loop_
_entity.id
_entity.type
_entity.pdbx_description
1 polymer ?
#
loop_
_entity_poly.entity_id
_entity_poly.type
_entity_poly.pdbx_seq_one_letter_code
_entity_poly.pdbx_strand_id
1 'polypeptide(L)'
;MKVSYVLEGQFRTIGAREGRAIAGYSAGGFGTANIALEYPELFKAAAPLSPAVYAPAPPADSSATWQDTFLSDGEFDPGKWEAMNWVSFIEACKAKGVTVSFCINLYQPISTPVTMIALTLLTIQRSFTRH
;
A
#
# COMPACT_ATOMS: atom_id res chain seq x y z
N MET A 1 -15.62 -20.26 6.65
CA MET A 1 -15.68 -20.38 5.18
C MET A 1 -14.24 -20.32 4.64
N LYS A 2 -13.67 -21.45 4.20
CA LYS A 2 -12.31 -21.49 3.65
C LYS A 2 -12.42 -21.20 2.15
N VAL A 3 -12.14 -19.96 1.75
CA VAL A 3 -11.89 -19.65 0.35
C VAL A 3 -10.57 -20.34 0.00
N SER A 4 -10.64 -21.46 -0.72
CA SER A 4 -9.45 -22.14 -1.24
C SER A 4 -8.95 -21.33 -2.43
N TYR A 5 -7.83 -20.64 -2.26
CA TYR A 5 -7.23 -19.85 -3.33
C TYR A 5 -6.69 -20.81 -4.41
N VAL A 6 -6.91 -20.47 -5.68
CA VAL A 6 -6.53 -21.29 -6.86
C VAL A 6 -5.09 -21.82 -6.75
N LEU A 7 -4.15 -21.00 -6.29
CA LEU A 7 -2.75 -21.39 -6.10
C LEU A 7 -2.55 -22.49 -5.04
N GLU A 8 -3.31 -22.48 -3.95
CA GLU A 8 -3.19 -23.46 -2.86
C GLU A 8 -3.79 -24.83 -3.23
N GLY A 9 -4.71 -24.85 -4.20
CA GLY A 9 -5.24 -26.10 -4.76
C GLY A 9 -4.34 -26.72 -5.83
N GLN A 10 -3.45 -25.94 -6.44
CA GLN A 10 -2.59 -26.38 -7.55
C GLN A 10 -1.12 -26.58 -7.15
N PHE A 11 -0.65 -25.91 -6.10
CA PHE A 11 0.74 -25.94 -5.66
C PHE A 11 0.85 -26.26 -4.17
N ARG A 12 1.97 -26.86 -3.77
CA ARG A 12 2.31 -27.06 -2.35
C ARG A 12 2.74 -25.72 -1.74
N THR A 13 1.78 -24.99 -1.18
CA THR A 13 2.02 -23.73 -0.47
C THR A 13 1.84 -23.91 1.04
N ILE A 14 2.27 -22.92 1.82
CA ILE A 14 1.87 -22.80 3.23
C ILE A 14 0.55 -22.02 3.25
N GLY A 15 -0.56 -22.71 3.53
CA GLY A 15 -1.93 -22.16 3.49
C GLY A 15 -2.29 -21.21 4.65
N ALA A 16 -1.29 -20.57 5.26
CA ALA A 16 -1.42 -19.66 6.39
C ALA A 16 -0.70 -18.35 6.07
N ARG A 17 -1.08 -17.25 6.74
CA ARG A 17 -0.51 -15.92 6.43
C ARG A 17 1.01 -15.89 6.60
N GLU A 18 1.55 -16.70 7.51
CA GLU A 18 2.98 -16.83 7.80
C GLU A 18 3.79 -17.23 6.55
N GLY A 19 3.14 -17.93 5.61
CA GLY A 19 3.73 -18.31 4.32
C GLY A 19 3.43 -17.35 3.18
N ARG A 20 2.77 -16.23 3.42
CA ARG A 20 2.30 -15.30 2.39
C ARG A 20 2.95 -13.93 2.51
N ALA A 21 3.50 -13.47 1.41
CA ALA A 21 4.00 -12.11 1.25
C ALA A 21 3.48 -11.49 -0.05
N ILE A 22 3.36 -10.16 -0.07
CA ILE A 22 2.96 -9.40 -1.25
C ILE A 22 4.01 -8.33 -1.57
N ALA A 23 4.30 -8.13 -2.84
CA ALA A 23 5.27 -7.14 -3.29
C ALA A 23 4.85 -6.55 -4.62
N GLY A 24 5.30 -5.33 -4.89
CA GLY A 24 4.99 -4.64 -6.13
C GLY A 24 5.81 -3.38 -6.31
N TYR A 25 6.10 -3.05 -7.56
CA TYR A 25 6.89 -1.89 -7.94
C TYR A 25 6.01 -0.75 -8.46
N SER A 26 6.31 0.51 -8.10
CA SER A 26 5.62 1.69 -8.62
C SER A 26 4.11 1.66 -8.34
N ALA A 27 3.26 1.63 -9.37
CA ALA A 27 1.81 1.42 -9.24
C ALA A 27 1.48 0.10 -8.51
N GLY A 28 2.26 -0.97 -8.72
CA GLY A 28 2.14 -2.20 -7.95
C GLY A 28 2.53 -2.04 -6.48
N GLY A 29 3.42 -1.09 -6.16
CA GLY A 29 3.77 -0.72 -4.80
C GLY A 29 2.64 0.01 -4.08
N PHE A 30 1.88 0.85 -4.80
CA PHE A 30 0.63 1.42 -4.30
C PHE A 30 -0.38 0.32 -3.95
N GLY A 31 -0.62 -0.61 -4.87
CA GLY A 31 -1.51 -1.76 -4.62
C GLY A 31 -1.04 -2.63 -3.44
N THR A 32 0.28 -2.88 -3.34
CA THR A 32 0.88 -3.63 -2.24
C THR A 32 0.60 -2.99 -0.89
N ALA A 33 0.77 -1.67 -0.77
CA ALA A 33 0.51 -0.95 0.47
C ALA A 33 -0.98 -1.00 0.84
N ASN A 34 -1.86 -0.73 -0.12
CA ASN A 34 -3.31 -0.77 0.10
C ASN A 34 -3.78 -2.16 0.53
N ILE A 35 -3.46 -3.20 -0.23
CA ILE A 35 -3.90 -4.58 0.04
C ILE A 35 -3.38 -5.07 1.39
N ALA A 36 -2.13 -4.77 1.74
CA ALA A 36 -1.57 -5.19 3.00
C ALA A 36 -2.22 -4.51 4.22
N LEU A 37 -2.71 -3.28 4.08
CA LEU A 37 -3.43 -2.56 5.15
C LEU A 37 -4.92 -2.90 5.19
N GLU A 38 -5.53 -3.12 4.03
CA GLU A 38 -6.94 -3.50 3.95
C GLU A 38 -7.16 -4.94 4.41
N TYR A 39 -6.22 -5.85 4.11
CA TYR A 39 -6.29 -7.29 4.41
C TYR A 39 -5.06 -7.82 5.18
N PRO A 40 -4.72 -7.25 6.36
CA PRO A 40 -3.52 -7.63 7.12
C PRO A 40 -3.53 -9.08 7.62
N GLU A 41 -4.71 -9.70 7.71
CA GLU A 41 -4.87 -11.12 8.04
C GLU A 41 -4.35 -12.08 6.97
N LEU A 42 -4.19 -11.61 5.72
CA LEU A 42 -3.80 -12.46 4.59
C LEU A 42 -2.28 -12.59 4.44
N PHE A 43 -1.50 -11.59 4.86
CA PHE A 43 -0.07 -11.51 4.57
C PHE A 43 0.76 -11.33 5.84
N LYS A 44 1.90 -12.02 5.93
CA LYS A 44 2.89 -11.78 6.99
C LYS A 44 3.81 -10.61 6.68
N ALA A 45 4.12 -10.41 5.41
CA ALA A 45 5.03 -9.37 4.96
C ALA A 45 4.53 -8.69 3.68
N ALA A 46 4.86 -7.40 3.55
CA ALA A 46 4.60 -6.59 2.38
C ALA A 46 5.87 -5.86 1.97
N ALA A 47 6.15 -5.83 0.66
CA ALA A 47 7.30 -5.13 0.09
C ALA A 47 6.86 -4.17 -1.03
N PRO A 48 6.31 -3.00 -0.69
CA PRO A 48 6.05 -1.95 -1.67
C PRO A 48 7.38 -1.30 -2.09
N LEU A 49 7.76 -1.49 -3.35
CA LEU A 49 9.04 -1.04 -3.91
C LEU A 49 8.80 0.20 -4.77
N SER A 50 9.45 1.31 -4.41
CA SER A 50 9.23 2.63 -5.01
C SER A 50 7.74 2.93 -5.22
N PRO A 51 6.89 2.77 -4.19
CA PRO A 51 5.45 2.81 -4.35
C PRO A 51 4.96 4.19 -4.82
N ALA A 52 4.00 4.20 -5.74
CA ALA A 52 3.31 5.40 -6.20
C ALA A 52 2.28 5.90 -5.16
N VAL A 53 2.74 6.14 -3.93
CA VAL A 53 1.92 6.56 -2.79
C VAL A 53 2.16 8.02 -2.47
N TYR A 54 1.08 8.79 -2.42
CA TYR A 54 1.08 10.22 -2.14
C TYR A 54 -0.11 10.55 -1.24
N ALA A 55 0.08 11.49 -0.31
CA ALA A 55 -0.97 12.00 0.55
C ALA A 55 -0.76 13.53 0.76
N PRO A 56 -1.80 14.37 0.59
CA PRO A 56 -3.18 14.00 0.28
C PRO A 56 -3.41 13.64 -1.20
N ALA A 57 -2.60 14.15 -2.14
CA ALA A 57 -2.79 13.95 -3.59
C ALA A 57 -1.44 13.75 -4.31
N PRO A 58 -1.42 13.09 -5.48
CA PRO A 58 -0.22 12.97 -6.29
C PRO A 58 0.12 14.29 -7.00
N PRO A 59 1.37 14.46 -7.47
CA PRO A 59 1.73 15.55 -8.39
C PRO A 59 0.84 15.58 -9.64
N ALA A 60 0.60 16.76 -10.21
CA ALA A 60 -0.31 16.93 -11.35
C ALA A 60 0.13 16.14 -12.61
N ASP A 61 1.45 15.95 -12.76
CA ASP A 61 2.09 15.17 -13.83
C ASP A 61 2.24 13.67 -13.51
N SER A 62 1.69 13.21 -12.38
CA SER A 62 1.67 11.80 -12.02
C SER A 62 0.67 11.04 -12.87
N SER A 63 1.04 9.82 -13.30
CA SER A 63 0.11 8.95 -14.02
C SER A 63 -1.19 8.60 -13.33
N ALA A 64 -1.24 8.79 -12.01
CA ALA A 64 -2.46 8.66 -11.23
C ALA A 64 -3.55 9.66 -11.64
N THR A 65 -3.21 10.84 -12.15
CA THR A 65 -4.19 11.89 -12.49
C THR A 65 -4.99 11.59 -13.76
N TRP A 66 -4.62 10.54 -14.50
CA TRP A 66 -5.32 10.07 -15.69
C TRP A 66 -5.63 8.57 -15.68
N GLN A 67 -5.55 7.89 -14.53
CA GLN A 67 -6.07 6.53 -14.41
C GLN A 67 -7.57 6.58 -14.14
N ASP A 68 -8.37 5.85 -14.92
CA ASP A 68 -9.83 5.78 -14.80
C ASP A 68 -10.32 5.55 -13.36
N THR A 69 -9.58 4.76 -12.57
CA THR A 69 -9.85 4.48 -11.16
C THR A 69 -10.02 5.75 -10.31
N PHE A 70 -9.27 6.80 -10.62
CA PHE A 70 -9.23 8.04 -9.86
C PHE A 70 -9.93 9.20 -10.57
N LEU A 71 -10.67 8.95 -11.65
CA LEU A 71 -11.42 9.98 -12.36
C LEU A 71 -12.88 10.02 -11.91
N SER A 72 -13.45 11.22 -11.88
CA SER A 72 -14.90 11.49 -11.87
C SER A 72 -15.21 12.42 -13.04
N ASP A 73 -16.17 12.02 -13.87
CA ASP A 73 -16.55 12.76 -15.09
C ASP A 73 -15.36 13.10 -16.02
N GLY A 74 -14.36 12.22 -16.06
CA GLY A 74 -13.16 12.36 -16.90
C GLY A 74 -12.06 13.24 -16.30
N GLU A 75 -12.26 13.81 -15.12
CA GLU A 75 -11.26 14.63 -14.41
C GLU A 75 -10.78 13.93 -13.14
N PHE A 76 -9.54 14.21 -12.72
CA PHE A 76 -8.99 13.65 -11.49
C PHE A 76 -9.83 14.08 -10.28
N ASP A 77 -10.24 13.09 -9.49
CA ASP A 77 -11.04 13.27 -8.28
C ASP A 77 -10.16 13.03 -7.03
N PRO A 78 -9.78 14.10 -6.30
CA PRO A 78 -8.99 13.99 -5.09
C PRO A 78 -9.69 13.19 -3.98
N GLY A 79 -11.02 13.22 -3.93
CA GLY A 79 -11.81 12.47 -2.95
C GLY A 79 -11.76 10.97 -3.22
N LYS A 80 -11.83 10.55 -4.49
CA LYS A 80 -11.58 9.15 -4.87
C LYS A 80 -10.16 8.72 -4.54
N TRP A 81 -9.18 9.55 -4.86
CA TRP A 81 -7.78 9.25 -4.52
C TRP A 81 -7.61 9.04 -3.02
N GLU A 82 -8.12 9.95 -2.18
CA GLU A 82 -8.04 9.87 -0.73
C GLU A 82 -8.75 8.62 -0.19
N ALA A 83 -9.98 8.36 -0.63
CA ALA A 83 -10.77 7.20 -0.20
C ALA A 83 -10.09 5.86 -0.55
N MET A 84 -9.36 5.81 -1.65
CA MET A 84 -8.65 4.62 -2.14
C MET A 84 -7.17 4.60 -1.74
N ASN A 85 -6.72 5.55 -0.91
CA ASN A 85 -5.33 5.65 -0.49
C ASN A 85 -5.03 4.76 0.72
N TRP A 86 -3.79 4.28 0.84
CA TRP A 86 -3.31 3.49 1.98
C TRP A 86 -3.61 4.14 3.34
N VAL A 87 -3.63 5.48 3.42
CA VAL A 87 -3.96 6.24 4.63
C VAL A 87 -5.36 5.89 5.16
N SER A 88 -6.34 5.75 4.27
CA SER A 88 -7.73 5.46 4.62
C SER A 88 -7.92 4.08 5.25
N PHE A 89 -6.94 3.18 5.10
CA PHE A 89 -6.99 1.83 5.67
C PHE A 89 -6.28 1.68 7.01
N ILE A 90 -5.50 2.68 7.46
CA ILE A 90 -4.65 2.56 8.66
C ILE A 90 -5.47 2.27 9.92
N GLU A 91 -6.53 3.05 10.17
CA GLU A 91 -7.31 2.90 11.42
C GLU A 91 -8.07 1.57 11.46
N ALA A 92 -8.64 1.15 10.33
CA ALA A 92 -9.24 -0.17 10.20
C ALA A 92 -8.20 -1.29 10.39
N CYS A 93 -7.01 -1.15 9.82
CA CYS A 93 -5.90 -2.08 10.00
C CYS A 93 -5.49 -2.21 11.48
N LYS A 94 -5.37 -1.08 12.19
CA LYS A 94 -5.04 -1.06 13.63
C LYS A 94 -6.12 -1.76 14.45
N ALA A 95 -7.39 -1.50 14.17
CA ALA A 95 -8.51 -2.10 14.88
C ALA A 95 -8.54 -3.64 14.75
N LYS A 96 -7.99 -4.19 13.67
CA LYS A 96 -7.86 -5.65 13.49
C LYS A 96 -6.83 -6.29 14.44
N GLY A 97 -5.90 -5.52 15.01
CA GLY A 97 -4.90 -6.04 15.94
C GLY A 97 -3.88 -7.02 15.33
N VAL A 98 -3.77 -7.06 14.00
CA VAL A 98 -2.84 -7.93 13.25
C VAL A 98 -1.75 -7.10 12.60
N THR A 99 -0.49 -7.49 12.81
CA THR A 99 0.67 -6.81 12.22
C THR A 99 1.14 -7.47 10.93
N VAL A 100 1.45 -6.64 9.94
CA VAL A 100 2.16 -6.98 8.70
C VAL A 100 3.51 -6.29 8.71
N SER A 101 4.59 -7.01 8.41
CA SER A 101 5.92 -6.42 8.29
C SER A 101 6.07 -5.71 6.95
N PHE A 102 6.40 -4.42 6.96
CA PHE A 102 6.64 -3.63 5.73
C PHE A 102 8.14 -3.46 5.48
N CYS A 103 8.60 -3.86 4.28
CA CYS A 103 9.93 -3.55 3.76
C CYS A 103 9.78 -2.58 2.59
N ILE A 104 10.08 -1.31 2.82
CA ILE A 104 9.86 -0.24 1.83
C ILE A 104 11.20 0.12 1.20
N ASN A 105 11.28 0.04 -0.13
CA ASN A 105 12.38 0.63 -0.89
C ASN A 105 11.86 1.88 -1.62
N LEU A 106 12.70 2.89 -1.80
CA LEU A 106 12.37 4.10 -2.55
C LEU A 106 13.42 4.32 -3.63
N TYR A 107 12.97 4.68 -4.83
CA TYR A 107 13.88 5.16 -5.87
C TYR A 107 14.41 6.52 -5.43
N GLN A 108 15.73 6.62 -5.25
CA GLN A 108 16.41 7.90 -5.06
C GLN A 108 16.91 8.41 -6.42
N PRO A 109 16.30 9.43 -7.04
CA PRO A 109 17.06 10.25 -7.97
C PRO A 109 18.07 11.06 -7.15
N ILE A 110 19.28 11.26 -7.70
CA ILE A 110 20.42 11.94 -7.06
C ILE A 110 20.10 13.39 -6.62
N SER A 111 18.90 13.93 -6.90
CA SER A 111 18.56 15.36 -6.80
C SER A 111 17.27 15.73 -6.04
N THR A 112 16.51 14.82 -5.43
CA THR A 112 15.31 15.22 -4.62
C THR A 112 15.65 15.58 -3.17
N PRO A 113 15.17 16.73 -2.63
CA PRO A 113 15.44 17.13 -1.26
C PRO A 113 14.80 16.17 -0.24
N VAL A 114 15.59 15.78 0.76
CA VAL A 114 15.35 14.75 1.80
C VAL A 114 14.04 14.95 2.60
N THR A 115 13.46 16.15 2.59
CA THR A 115 12.41 16.57 3.53
C THR A 115 11.01 16.03 3.23
N MET A 116 10.61 15.86 1.96
CA MET A 116 9.24 15.44 1.60
C MET A 116 8.98 13.93 1.86
N ILE A 117 10.02 13.12 1.73
CA ILE A 117 9.93 11.66 1.92
C ILE A 117 10.01 11.29 3.42
N ALA A 118 10.84 12.00 4.19
CA ALA A 118 10.98 11.77 5.63
C ALA A 118 9.65 11.94 6.38
N LEU A 119 8.79 12.87 5.95
CA LEU A 119 7.49 13.11 6.59
C LEU A 119 6.50 11.95 6.36
N THR A 120 6.51 11.36 5.15
CA THR A 120 5.66 10.21 4.81
C THR A 120 6.10 8.95 5.56
N LEU A 121 7.42 8.69 5.64
CA LEU A 121 8.00 7.58 6.40
C LEU A 121 7.76 7.73 7.91
N LEU A 122 7.94 8.93 8.48
CA LEU A 122 7.65 9.18 9.90
C LEU A 122 6.18 8.94 10.19
N THR A 123 5.28 9.32 9.29
CA THR A 123 3.83 9.14 9.47
C THR A 123 3.44 7.67 9.45
N ILE A 124 4.00 6.87 8.53
CA ILE A 124 3.81 5.42 8.47
C ILE A 124 4.41 4.77 9.73
N GLN A 125 5.70 4.95 10.00
CA GLN A 125 6.36 4.30 11.15
C GLN A 125 5.78 4.74 12.50
N ARG A 126 5.44 6.02 12.70
CA ARG A 126 4.78 6.50 13.94
C ARG A 126 3.37 5.95 14.10
N SER A 127 2.64 5.70 13.01
CA SER A 127 1.33 5.05 13.07
C SER A 127 1.42 3.60 13.54
N PHE A 128 2.57 2.95 13.41
CA PHE A 128 2.80 1.56 13.84
C PHE A 128 3.65 1.41 15.12
N THR A 129 4.19 2.50 15.69
CA THR A 129 5.06 2.45 16.89
C THR A 129 4.46 3.08 18.15
N ARG A 130 3.24 3.67 18.09
CA ARG A 130 2.52 4.03 19.31
C ARG A 130 1.76 2.81 19.84
N HIS A 131 2.37 2.15 20.81
CA HIS A 131 1.72 1.30 21.81
C HIS A 131 1.72 2.06 23.13
#